data_AF-A0A519X7M6-F1
#
_entry.id   AF-A0A519X7M6-F1
#
_cell.length_a   1.000
_cell.length_b   1.000
_cell.length_c   1.000
_cell.angle_alpha   90.00
_cell.angle_beta   90.00
_cell.angle_gamma   90.00
#
_symmetry.space_group_name_H-M   'P 1'
#
loop_
_entity.id
_entity.type
_entity.pdbx_description
1 polymer ?
#
loop_
_entity_poly.entity_id
_entity_poly.type
_entity_poly.pdbx_seq_one_letter_code
_entity_poly.pdbx_strand_id
1 'polypeptide(L)'
;MKRLTQLILVMILCFTIKAKAQITKIETYTEHVKDFSSTQKDEINMLFFGTVPKIFISETGKEILLWADKGSFKTVELNYQQIEQLKNTELLKSYKTVEVISLNIEKGKAFKFDDSYLAGFPNLKYLLINSSDGISVEEVKQLLADLLSSSALSDQIQVILNKTNTSS
;
A
#
# COMPACT_ATOMS: atom_id res chain seq x y z
N MET A 1 53.55 25.51 -16.10
CA MET A 1 52.13 25.87 -16.01
C MET A 1 51.27 24.61 -16.22
N LYS A 2 51.15 23.77 -15.18
CA LYS A 2 50.49 22.44 -15.21
C LYS A 2 49.55 22.26 -14.01
N ARG A 3 48.67 23.23 -13.74
CA ARG A 3 47.83 23.20 -12.52
C ARG A 3 46.38 23.67 -12.70
N LEU A 4 45.84 23.68 -13.92
CA LEU A 4 44.45 24.12 -14.14
C LEU A 4 43.51 23.02 -14.66
N THR A 5 44.05 21.95 -15.26
CA THR A 5 43.22 20.90 -15.89
C THR A 5 42.73 19.80 -14.93
N GLN A 6 43.10 19.84 -13.65
CA GLN A 6 42.68 18.83 -12.65
C GLN A 6 41.41 19.20 -11.87
N LEU A 7 40.82 20.38 -12.11
CA LEU A 7 39.61 20.80 -11.39
C LEU A 7 38.30 20.39 -12.06
N ILE A 8 38.32 19.91 -13.31
CA ILE A 8 37.09 19.58 -14.05
C ILE A 8 36.74 18.08 -13.96
N LEU A 9 37.70 17.20 -13.66
CA LEU A 9 37.46 15.75 -13.65
C LEU A 9 36.87 15.22 -12.32
N VAL A 10 36.88 16.01 -11.25
CA VAL A 10 36.44 15.55 -9.91
C VAL A 10 34.96 15.83 -9.66
N MET A 11 34.32 16.73 -10.43
CA MET A 11 32.89 17.04 -10.25
C MET A 11 31.92 16.15 -11.03
N ILE A 12 32.42 15.28 -11.93
CA ILE A 12 31.55 14.43 -12.76
C ILE A 12 31.27 13.06 -12.10
N LEU A 13 32.03 12.70 -11.05
CA LEU A 13 31.95 11.35 -10.43
C LEU A 13 31.21 11.29 -9.09
N CYS A 14 30.53 12.36 -8.67
CA CYS A 14 29.67 12.36 -7.48
C CYS A 14 28.17 12.16 -7.81
N PHE A 15 27.81 12.04 -9.08
CA PHE A 15 26.53 11.46 -9.47
C PHE A 15 26.66 9.95 -9.59
N THR A 16 27.08 9.28 -8.50
CA THR A 16 26.56 7.95 -8.24
C THR A 16 25.08 8.14 -8.00
N ILE A 17 24.32 8.17 -9.09
CA ILE A 17 22.89 7.94 -9.12
C ILE A 17 22.76 6.57 -8.45
N LYS A 18 22.60 6.58 -7.12
CA LYS A 18 21.91 5.51 -6.42
C LYS A 18 20.50 5.59 -6.95
N ALA A 19 20.29 5.06 -8.14
CA ALA A 19 19.03 4.47 -8.49
C ALA A 19 18.88 3.34 -7.47
N LYS A 20 18.42 3.69 -6.27
CA LYS A 20 17.63 2.76 -5.49
C LYS A 20 16.45 2.52 -6.41
N ALA A 21 16.53 1.45 -7.20
CA ALA A 21 15.35 0.86 -7.76
C ALA A 21 14.47 0.61 -6.54
N GLN A 22 13.46 1.47 -6.39
CA GLN A 22 12.49 1.36 -5.34
C GLN A 22 11.66 0.14 -5.74
N ILE A 23 12.19 -1.04 -5.46
CA ILE A 23 11.46 -2.28 -5.63
C ILE A 23 10.54 -2.30 -4.42
N THR A 24 9.46 -1.52 -4.50
CA THR A 24 8.30 -1.73 -3.64
C THR A 24 7.78 -3.11 -4.04
N LYS A 25 8.31 -4.13 -3.34
CA LYS A 25 8.14 -5.52 -3.69
C LYS A 25 6.67 -5.86 -3.45
N ILE A 26 5.90 -5.96 -4.53
CA ILE A 26 4.60 -6.61 -4.46
C ILE A 26 4.86 -8.09 -4.24
N GLU A 27 4.39 -8.63 -3.13
CA GLU A 27 4.48 -10.04 -2.81
C GLU A 27 3.10 -10.61 -2.45
N THR A 28 2.94 -11.92 -2.62
CA THR A 28 1.69 -12.57 -2.22
C THR A 28 1.64 -12.70 -0.71
N TYR A 29 0.44 -12.72 -0.13
CA TYR A 29 0.26 -12.94 1.31
C TYR A 29 0.99 -14.21 1.78
N THR A 30 0.88 -15.32 1.04
CA THR A 30 1.57 -16.59 1.37
C THR A 30 3.09 -16.44 1.42
N GLU A 31 3.68 -15.69 0.50
CA GLU A 31 5.12 -15.43 0.47
C GLU A 31 5.53 -14.48 1.61
N HIS A 32 4.74 -13.45 1.87
CA HIS A 32 4.98 -12.46 2.92
C HIS A 32 5.11 -13.12 4.31
N VAL A 33 4.22 -14.07 4.62
CA VAL A 33 4.17 -14.69 5.95
C VAL A 33 4.97 -15.98 6.06
N LYS A 34 5.67 -16.43 5.00
CA LYS A 34 6.27 -17.78 4.95
C LYS A 34 7.19 -18.07 6.14
N ASP A 35 8.03 -17.09 6.50
CA ASP A 35 9.06 -17.19 7.54
C ASP A 35 8.61 -16.61 8.88
N PHE A 36 7.36 -16.16 8.98
CA PHE A 36 6.82 -15.62 10.23
C PHE A 36 6.59 -16.76 11.24
N SER A 37 6.89 -16.47 12.50
CA SER A 37 6.46 -17.29 13.64
C SER A 37 4.93 -17.34 13.73
N SER A 38 4.38 -18.31 14.47
CA SER A 38 2.93 -18.43 14.65
C SER A 38 2.32 -17.15 15.24
N THR A 39 2.97 -16.54 16.24
CA THR A 39 2.50 -15.28 16.84
C THR A 39 2.47 -14.14 15.83
N GLN A 40 3.51 -14.00 15.00
CA GLN A 40 3.54 -12.97 13.95
C GLN A 40 2.46 -13.23 12.87
N LYS A 41 2.20 -14.49 12.53
CA LYS A 41 1.10 -14.87 11.63
C LYS A 41 -0.25 -14.52 12.21
N ASP A 42 -0.47 -14.75 13.51
CA ASP A 42 -1.73 -14.42 14.16
C ASP A 42 -1.95 -12.90 14.22
N GLU A 43 -0.90 -12.13 14.50
CA GLU A 43 -0.94 -10.66 14.51
C GLU A 43 -1.29 -10.09 13.12
N ILE A 44 -0.59 -10.53 12.06
CA ILE A 44 -0.85 -10.05 10.69
C ILE A 44 -2.23 -10.50 10.21
N ASN A 45 -2.67 -11.72 10.57
CA ASN A 45 -4.00 -12.23 10.25
C ASN A 45 -5.10 -11.44 10.94
N MET A 46 -4.90 -11.09 12.20
CA MET A 46 -5.84 -10.24 12.92
C MET A 46 -5.97 -8.88 12.25
N LEU A 47 -4.85 -8.29 11.81
CA LEU A 47 -4.83 -6.98 11.16
C LEU A 47 -5.48 -7.00 9.77
N PHE A 48 -5.23 -8.03 8.95
CA PHE A 48 -5.74 -8.13 7.58
C PHE A 48 -7.17 -8.68 7.52
N PHE A 49 -7.49 -9.69 8.32
CA PHE A 49 -8.72 -10.49 8.19
C PHE A 49 -9.54 -10.60 9.48
N GLY A 50 -9.03 -10.09 10.60
CA GLY A 50 -9.67 -10.17 11.90
C GLY A 50 -10.64 -9.02 12.21
N THR A 51 -11.08 -8.98 13.48
CA THR A 51 -12.06 -8.01 13.99
C THR A 51 -11.40 -6.81 14.65
N VAL A 52 -10.59 -6.08 13.88
CA VAL A 52 -9.95 -4.81 14.28
C VAL A 52 -10.86 -3.62 13.96
N PRO A 53 -10.78 -2.50 14.70
CA PRO A 53 -11.47 -1.26 14.34
C PRO A 53 -11.20 -0.89 12.88
N LYS A 54 -12.25 -0.85 12.06
CA LYS A 54 -12.16 -0.71 10.60
C LYS A 54 -13.13 0.36 10.10
N ILE A 55 -12.68 1.15 9.13
CA ILE A 55 -13.54 2.03 8.33
C ILE A 55 -13.81 1.29 7.03
N PHE A 56 -15.05 0.90 6.79
CA PHE A 56 -15.47 0.31 5.52
C PHE A 56 -16.14 1.36 4.67
N ILE A 57 -15.63 1.62 3.47
CA ILE A 57 -16.24 2.54 2.50
C ILE A 57 -17.15 1.71 1.60
N SER A 58 -18.46 1.92 1.75
CA SER A 58 -19.48 1.22 0.97
C SER A 58 -19.47 1.61 -0.51
N GLU A 59 -20.19 0.85 -1.33
CA GLU A 59 -20.38 1.13 -2.76
C GLU A 59 -20.92 2.54 -3.05
N THR A 60 -21.72 3.08 -2.13
CA THR A 60 -22.29 4.44 -2.23
C THR A 60 -21.33 5.53 -1.78
N GLY A 61 -20.10 5.19 -1.39
CA GLY A 61 -19.10 6.10 -0.84
C GLY A 61 -19.30 6.43 0.65
N LYS A 62 -20.34 5.91 1.29
CA LYS A 62 -20.58 6.11 2.73
C LYS A 62 -19.64 5.25 3.56
N GLU A 63 -19.10 5.84 4.61
CA GLU A 63 -18.31 5.17 5.63
C GLU A 63 -19.19 4.40 6.62
N ILE A 64 -18.74 3.20 6.97
CA ILE A 64 -19.32 2.33 7.98
C ILE A 64 -18.22 1.99 8.96
N LEU A 65 -18.40 2.37 10.22
CA LEU A 65 -17.43 2.15 11.28
C LEU A 65 -17.70 0.78 11.92
N LEU A 66 -16.78 -0.15 11.75
CA LEU A 66 -16.86 -1.51 12.28
C LEU A 66 -15.93 -1.63 13.49
N TRP A 67 -16.44 -2.22 14.58
CA TRP A 67 -15.69 -2.45 15.83
C TRP A 67 -15.04 -1.18 16.42
N ALA A 68 -15.68 -0.02 16.27
CA ALA A 68 -15.16 1.26 16.76
C ALA A 68 -15.00 1.30 18.29
N ASP A 69 -15.76 0.46 19.01
CA ASP A 69 -15.66 0.26 20.46
C ASP A 69 -14.33 -0.36 20.90
N LYS A 70 -13.60 -1.03 19.99
CA LYS A 70 -12.31 -1.68 20.29
C LYS A 70 -11.09 -0.77 20.18
N GLY A 71 -11.28 0.53 19.91
CA GLY A 71 -10.23 1.55 19.92
C GLY A 71 -10.01 2.23 18.57
N SER A 72 -8.77 2.64 18.31
CA SER A 72 -8.44 3.42 17.12
C SER A 72 -8.48 2.60 15.83
N PHE A 73 -8.97 3.20 14.75
CA PHE A 73 -9.06 2.57 13.43
C PHE A 73 -7.70 2.11 12.92
N LYS A 74 -7.62 0.82 12.59
CA LYS A 74 -6.40 0.16 12.09
C LYS A 74 -6.46 -0.09 10.59
N THR A 75 -7.66 -0.26 10.04
CA THR A 75 -7.84 -0.64 8.64
C THR A 75 -8.87 0.27 7.99
N VAL A 76 -8.61 0.68 6.74
CA VAL A 76 -9.63 1.19 5.82
C VAL A 76 -9.84 0.15 4.74
N GLU A 77 -11.08 -0.23 4.49
CA GLU A 77 -11.43 -1.18 3.44
C GLU A 77 -12.36 -0.50 2.42
N LEU A 78 -12.05 -0.70 1.14
CA LEU A 78 -12.77 -0.10 0.03
C LEU A 78 -12.58 -0.91 -1.26
N ASN A 79 -13.47 -0.72 -2.22
CA ASN A 79 -13.30 -1.20 -3.59
C ASN A 79 -12.59 -0.14 -4.46
N TYR A 80 -11.98 -0.56 -5.56
CA TYR A 80 -11.32 0.31 -6.54
C TYR A 80 -12.14 1.53 -6.99
N GLN A 81 -13.47 1.43 -7.01
CA GLN A 81 -14.35 2.54 -7.37
C GLN A 81 -14.41 3.66 -6.33
N GLN A 82 -14.06 3.39 -5.07
CA GLN A 82 -14.15 4.36 -3.97
C GLN A 82 -12.81 4.97 -3.57
N ILE A 83 -11.74 4.79 -4.34
CA ILE A 83 -10.39 5.28 -4.00
C ILE A 83 -10.38 6.79 -3.70
N GLU A 84 -11.19 7.59 -4.39
CA GLU A 84 -11.33 9.03 -4.11
C GLU A 84 -11.77 9.35 -2.68
N GLN A 85 -12.49 8.43 -2.02
CA GLN A 85 -12.92 8.63 -0.63
C GLN A 85 -11.76 8.66 0.36
N LEU A 86 -10.58 8.14 0.00
CA LEU A 86 -9.37 8.26 0.83
C LEU A 86 -8.90 9.72 1.00
N LYS A 87 -9.38 10.63 0.15
CA LYS A 87 -9.13 12.08 0.26
C LYS A 87 -10.20 12.80 1.10
N ASN A 88 -11.18 12.09 1.66
CA ASN A 88 -12.20 12.70 2.51
C ASN A 88 -11.56 13.33 3.76
N THR A 89 -11.61 14.66 3.82
CA THR A 89 -10.98 15.43 4.90
C THR A 89 -11.62 15.20 6.26
N GLU A 90 -12.88 14.78 6.31
CA GLU A 90 -13.62 14.52 7.55
C GLU A 90 -13.05 13.30 8.31
N LEU A 91 -12.44 12.36 7.57
CA LEU A 91 -11.86 11.14 8.14
C LEU A 91 -10.37 11.25 8.46
N LEU A 92 -9.72 12.38 8.16
CA LEU A 92 -8.28 12.56 8.36
C LEU A 92 -7.80 12.23 9.77
N LYS A 93 -8.59 12.57 10.80
CA LYS A 93 -8.22 12.24 12.19
C LYS A 93 -8.18 10.73 12.41
N SER A 94 -9.12 9.99 11.83
CA SER A 94 -9.19 8.53 11.90
C SER A 94 -8.10 7.87 11.06
N TYR A 95 -7.79 8.42 9.88
CA TYR A 95 -6.73 7.91 9.01
C TYR A 95 -5.33 7.97 9.62
N LYS A 96 -5.10 8.86 10.58
CA LYS A 96 -3.80 8.93 11.29
C LYS A 96 -3.43 7.64 12.01
N THR A 97 -4.37 6.80 12.43
CA THR A 97 -4.06 5.56 13.17
C THR A 97 -4.10 4.31 12.30
N VAL A 98 -4.49 4.46 11.03
CA VAL A 98 -4.64 3.36 10.09
C VAL A 98 -3.26 2.84 9.68
N GLU A 99 -3.13 1.52 9.72
CA GLU A 99 -1.93 0.77 9.37
C GLU A 99 -2.11 0.00 8.05
N VAL A 100 -3.36 -0.24 7.64
CA VAL A 100 -3.70 -0.99 6.41
C VAL A 100 -4.76 -0.28 5.58
N ILE A 101 -4.49 -0.13 4.29
CA ILE A 101 -5.53 0.11 3.28
C ILE A 101 -5.78 -1.23 2.58
N SER A 102 -7.00 -1.73 2.68
CA SER A 102 -7.47 -2.97 2.07
C SER A 102 -8.31 -2.65 0.85
N LEU A 103 -7.71 -2.80 -0.34
CA LEU A 103 -8.32 -2.47 -1.62
C LEU A 103 -8.81 -3.72 -2.32
N ASN A 104 -10.12 -3.81 -2.53
CA ASN A 104 -10.75 -4.87 -3.30
C ASN A 104 -10.76 -4.48 -4.79
N ILE A 105 -10.12 -5.29 -5.63
CA ILE A 105 -9.96 -5.05 -7.07
C ILE A 105 -10.52 -6.21 -7.92
N GLU A 106 -10.95 -5.87 -9.12
CA GLU A 106 -11.49 -6.81 -10.11
C GLU A 106 -10.57 -6.93 -11.32
N LYS A 107 -10.49 -8.13 -11.91
CA LYS A 107 -9.64 -8.34 -13.08
C LYS A 107 -10.13 -7.52 -14.28
N GLY A 108 -9.20 -6.86 -14.95
CA GLY A 108 -9.49 -6.05 -16.15
C GLY A 108 -10.16 -4.71 -15.87
N LYS A 109 -10.39 -4.35 -14.60
CA LYS A 109 -10.89 -3.03 -14.23
C LYS A 109 -9.72 -2.09 -13.94
N ALA A 110 -9.67 -0.99 -14.69
CA ALA A 110 -8.71 0.06 -14.45
C ALA A 110 -9.17 0.97 -13.31
N PHE A 111 -8.23 1.46 -12.53
CA PHE A 111 -8.42 2.52 -11.54
C PHE A 111 -7.15 3.34 -11.44
N LYS A 112 -7.26 4.54 -10.88
CA LYS A 112 -6.11 5.39 -10.59
C LYS A 112 -5.83 5.34 -9.10
N PHE A 113 -4.59 5.01 -8.75
CA PHE A 113 -4.11 5.09 -7.37
C PHE A 113 -2.67 5.55 -7.38
N ASP A 114 -2.45 6.78 -6.93
CA ASP A 114 -1.13 7.41 -6.81
C ASP A 114 -0.84 7.78 -5.34
N ASP A 115 0.32 8.35 -5.08
CA ASP A 115 0.77 8.75 -3.75
C ASP A 115 -0.10 9.83 -3.09
N SER A 116 -0.84 10.63 -3.87
CA SER A 116 -1.69 11.70 -3.34
C SER A 116 -2.81 11.19 -2.45
N TYR A 117 -3.20 9.93 -2.59
CA TYR A 117 -4.21 9.27 -1.73
C TYR A 117 -3.65 8.79 -0.39
N LEU A 118 -2.32 8.76 -0.22
CA LEU A 118 -1.67 8.24 0.98
C LEU A 118 -1.28 9.33 1.99
N ALA A 119 -1.36 10.61 1.63
CA ALA A 119 -0.92 11.72 2.48
C ALA A 119 -1.62 11.78 3.85
N GLY A 120 -2.86 11.28 3.95
CA GLY A 120 -3.63 11.22 5.20
C GLY A 120 -3.22 10.09 6.17
N PHE A 121 -2.30 9.19 5.76
CA PHE A 121 -2.02 7.92 6.42
C PHE A 121 -0.56 7.82 6.91
N PRO A 122 -0.14 8.64 7.90
CA PRO A 122 1.25 8.67 8.37
C PRO A 122 1.74 7.35 9.00
N ASN A 123 0.83 6.47 9.43
CA ASN A 123 1.16 5.18 10.06
C ASN A 123 0.91 3.98 9.14
N LEU A 124 0.66 4.21 7.84
CA LEU A 124 0.42 3.15 6.88
C LEU A 124 1.65 2.24 6.77
N LYS A 125 1.42 0.94 6.91
CA LYS A 125 2.45 -0.11 6.76
C LYS A 125 2.14 -1.02 5.58
N TYR A 126 0.87 -1.26 5.30
CA TYR A 126 0.46 -2.22 4.28
C TYR A 126 -0.61 -1.64 3.35
N LEU A 127 -0.43 -1.91 2.07
CA LEU A 127 -1.49 -1.88 1.07
C LEU A 127 -1.86 -3.33 0.76
N LEU A 128 -2.98 -3.79 1.31
CA LEU A 128 -3.52 -5.12 1.07
C LEU A 128 -4.40 -5.07 -0.18
N ILE A 129 -3.99 -5.74 -1.24
CA ILE A 129 -4.74 -5.87 -2.48
C ILE A 129 -5.48 -7.20 -2.45
N ASN A 130 -6.81 -7.17 -2.35
CA ASN A 130 -7.63 -8.37 -2.44
C ASN A 130 -8.21 -8.48 -3.85
N SER A 131 -8.12 -9.68 -4.42
CA SER A 131 -8.85 -10.01 -5.64
C SER A 131 -9.41 -11.43 -5.57
N SER A 132 -10.69 -11.56 -5.90
CA SER A 132 -11.38 -12.84 -6.08
C SER A 132 -11.04 -13.49 -7.42
N ASP A 133 -10.60 -12.68 -8.38
CA ASP A 133 -10.19 -13.15 -9.70
C ASP A 133 -8.69 -13.46 -9.66
N GLY A 134 -8.25 -14.45 -10.43
CA GLY A 134 -6.85 -14.90 -10.50
C GLY A 134 -5.89 -13.88 -11.11
N ILE A 135 -5.79 -12.70 -10.51
CA ILE A 135 -4.89 -11.61 -10.90
C ILE A 135 -3.44 -11.98 -10.55
N SER A 136 -2.53 -11.67 -11.46
CA SER A 136 -1.09 -11.86 -11.28
C SER A 136 -0.46 -10.69 -10.52
N VAL A 137 0.73 -10.92 -9.97
CA VAL A 137 1.52 -9.85 -9.35
C VAL A 137 1.88 -8.78 -10.39
N GLU A 138 2.16 -9.19 -11.63
CA GLU A 138 2.47 -8.31 -12.75
C GLU A 138 1.31 -7.38 -13.11
N GLU A 139 0.08 -7.90 -13.13
CA GLU A 139 -1.12 -7.07 -13.32
C GLU A 139 -1.29 -6.05 -12.20
N VAL A 140 -1.09 -6.45 -10.93
CA VAL A 140 -1.15 -5.50 -9.79
C VAL A 140 -0.05 -4.44 -9.89
N LYS A 141 1.17 -4.81 -10.30
CA LYS A 141 2.26 -3.84 -10.54
C LYS A 141 1.88 -2.80 -11.60
N GLN A 142 1.18 -3.21 -12.65
CA GLN A 142 0.70 -2.29 -13.68
C GLN A 142 -0.39 -1.35 -13.15
N LEU A 143 -1.37 -1.88 -12.41
CA LEU A 143 -2.44 -1.08 -11.81
C LEU A 143 -1.93 -0.06 -10.80
N LEU A 144 -0.84 -0.39 -10.10
CA LEU A 144 -0.20 0.48 -9.11
C LEU A 144 1.03 1.21 -9.65
N ALA A 145 1.27 1.24 -10.96
CA ALA A 145 2.51 1.77 -11.52
C ALA A 145 2.79 3.23 -11.09
N ASP A 146 1.75 4.07 -11.06
CA ASP A 146 1.84 5.46 -10.61
C ASP A 146 2.25 5.56 -9.14
N LEU A 147 1.68 4.70 -8.28
CA LEU A 147 2.03 4.64 -6.87
C LEU A 147 3.47 4.15 -6.65
N LEU A 148 3.85 3.05 -7.31
CA LEU A 148 5.15 2.40 -7.13
C LEU A 148 6.31 3.20 -7.71
N SER A 149 6.04 4.06 -8.70
CA SER A 149 7.04 4.94 -9.30
C SER A 149 7.21 6.26 -8.55
N SER A 150 6.32 6.58 -7.59
CA SER A 150 6.45 7.78 -6.78
C SER A 150 7.58 7.65 -5.78
N SER A 151 8.52 8.60 -5.83
CA SER A 151 9.57 8.76 -4.82
C SER A 151 9.04 9.16 -3.44
N ALA A 152 7.77 9.59 -3.35
CA ALA A 152 7.11 9.92 -2.09
C ALA A 152 6.54 8.68 -1.40
N LEU A 153 6.42 7.55 -2.09
CA LEU A 153 6.04 6.30 -1.46
C LEU A 153 7.15 5.91 -0.49
N SER A 154 6.81 5.80 0.79
CA SER A 154 7.77 5.36 1.81
C SER A 154 8.21 3.92 1.52
N ASP A 155 9.52 3.66 1.56
CA ASP A 155 10.11 2.30 1.51
C ASP A 155 9.52 1.36 2.60
N GLN A 156 8.80 1.92 3.57
CA GLN A 156 8.16 1.20 4.67
C GLN A 156 6.79 0.61 4.30
N ILE A 157 6.15 1.08 3.23
CA ILE A 157 4.83 0.59 2.82
C ILE A 157 5.02 -0.67 1.96
N GLN A 158 4.46 -1.79 2.43
CA GLN A 158 4.50 -3.06 1.73
C GLN A 158 3.18 -3.31 1.00
N VAL A 159 3.26 -3.74 -0.27
CA VAL A 159 2.07 -4.08 -1.05
C VAL A 159 1.90 -5.59 -1.06
N ILE A 160 0.81 -6.07 -0.46
CA ILE A 160 0.54 -7.49 -0.26
C ILE A 160 -0.65 -7.90 -1.11
N LEU A 161 -0.43 -8.85 -2.03
CA LEU A 161 -1.50 -9.44 -2.84
C LEU A 161 -2.11 -10.64 -2.10
N ASN A 162 -3.36 -10.52 -1.69
CA ASN A 162 -4.17 -11.61 -1.19
C ASN A 162 -5.09 -12.14 -2.30
N LYS A 163 -4.80 -13.36 -2.76
CA LYS A 163 -5.64 -14.07 -3.73
C LYS A 163 -6.71 -14.83 -2.96
N THR A 164 -7.91 -14.29 -2.91
CA THR A 164 -9.06 -15.03 -2.38
C THR A 164 -9.47 -16.06 -3.40
N ASN A 165 -8.99 -17.30 -3.23
CA ASN A 165 -9.54 -18.43 -3.97
C ASN A 165 -11.02 -18.54 -3.62
N THR A 166 -11.92 -18.24 -4.56
CA THR A 166 -13.31 -18.68 -4.46
C THR A 166 -13.33 -20.19 -4.69
N SER A 167 -13.05 -20.95 -3.63
CA SER A 167 -13.43 -22.36 -3.58
C SER A 167 -14.96 -22.41 -3.49
N SER A 168 -15.62 -22.53 -4.65
CA SER A 168 -17.03 -22.96 -4.73
C SER A 168 -17.07 -24.47 -4.88
#